data_AF-A0A443KCC9-F1
#
_entry.id   AF-A0A443KCC9-F1
#
_cell.length_a   1.000
_cell.length_b   1.000
_cell.length_c   1.000
_cell.angle_alpha   90.00
_cell.angle_beta   90.00
_cell.angle_gamma   90.00
#
_symmetry.space_group_name_H-M   'P 1'
#
loop_
_entity.id
_entity.type
_entity.pdbx_description
1 polymer ?
#
loop_
_entity_poly.entity_id
_entity_poly.type
_entity_poly.pdbx_seq_one_letter_code
_entity_poly.pdbx_strand_id
1 'polypeptide(L)'
;MTFPLPLPALNCLSQGMTIDRLVKAERIETFEVAYCRNESERGDETYIQTCLPSQAEFATIYGRADTGEAIAIHDAELSPEGAAELAAITAALFVAINENRVA
;
A
#
# COMPACT_ATOMS: atom_id res chain seq x y z
N MET A 1 -12.05 6.11 19.92
CA MET A 1 -12.00 6.92 18.68
C MET A 1 -12.35 5.98 17.55
N THR A 2 -13.55 6.11 16.99
CA THR A 2 -14.05 5.20 15.95
C THR A 2 -13.68 5.82 14.61
N PHE A 3 -12.75 5.22 13.87
CA PHE A 3 -12.44 5.61 12.50
C PHE A 3 -13.70 5.39 11.65
N PRO A 4 -14.31 6.43 11.07
CA PRO A 4 -15.56 6.27 10.35
C PRO A 4 -15.21 6.08 8.88
N LEU A 5 -15.18 4.82 8.43
CA LEU A 5 -15.44 4.28 7.09
C LEU A 5 -14.78 2.89 7.01
N PRO A 6 -15.41 1.89 6.37
CA PRO A 6 -14.74 0.61 6.12
C PRO A 6 -13.45 0.89 5.33
N LEU A 7 -12.35 0.24 5.74
CA LEU A 7 -11.09 0.34 5.00
C LEU A 7 -11.33 -0.05 3.53
N PRO A 8 -10.78 0.70 2.57
CA PRO A 8 -10.83 0.31 1.17
C PRO A 8 -10.18 -1.07 0.99
N ALA A 9 -10.63 -1.80 -0.02
CA ALA A 9 -10.04 -3.09 -0.34
C ALA A 9 -8.59 -2.90 -0.82
N LEU A 10 -7.68 -3.75 -0.33
CA LEU A 10 -6.29 -3.76 -0.75
C LEU A 10 -6.22 -4.36 -2.16
N ASN A 11 -5.90 -3.53 -3.15
CA ASN A 11 -6.10 -3.87 -4.57
C ASN A 11 -4.88 -4.54 -5.21
N CYS A 12 -3.71 -4.52 -4.55
CA CYS A 12 -2.52 -5.25 -4.99
C CYS A 12 -2.41 -6.67 -4.38
N LEU A 13 -3.31 -7.02 -3.45
CA LEU A 13 -3.27 -8.29 -2.73
C LEU A 13 -4.34 -9.27 -3.23
N SER A 14 -4.18 -10.53 -2.84
CA SER A 14 -5.20 -11.55 -3.09
C SER A 14 -6.52 -11.22 -2.37
N GLN A 15 -7.65 -11.61 -2.99
CA GLN A 15 -8.97 -11.32 -2.44
C GLN A 15 -9.13 -11.85 -1.01
N GLY A 16 -9.63 -10.99 -0.11
CA GLY A 16 -9.89 -11.33 1.29
C GLY A 16 -8.68 -11.22 2.22
N MET A 17 -7.54 -10.74 1.71
CA MET A 17 -6.40 -10.37 2.54
C MET A 17 -6.73 -9.10 3.34
N THR A 18 -6.48 -9.13 4.65
CA THR A 18 -6.68 -7.98 5.55
C THR A 18 -5.33 -7.46 6.02
N ILE A 19 -5.27 -6.21 6.49
CA ILE A 19 -4.04 -5.59 7.00
C ILE A 19 -3.43 -6.41 8.15
N ASP A 20 -4.23 -6.84 9.12
CA ASP A 20 -3.71 -7.64 10.26
C ASP A 20 -3.13 -8.98 9.82
N ARG A 21 -3.76 -9.62 8.83
CA ARG A 21 -3.28 -10.89 8.27
C ARG A 21 -1.99 -10.68 7.49
N LEU A 22 -1.92 -9.60 6.70
CA LEU A 22 -0.72 -9.22 5.96
C LEU A 22 0.46 -8.96 6.90
N VAL A 23 0.29 -8.11 7.90
CA VAL A 23 1.36 -7.75 8.84
C VAL A 23 1.91 -8.99 9.56
N LYS A 24 1.04 -9.95 9.90
CA LYS A 24 1.44 -11.19 10.58
C LYS A 24 2.07 -12.22 9.65
N ALA A 25 1.44 -12.47 8.49
CA ALA A 25 1.88 -13.48 7.54
C ALA A 25 3.21 -13.09 6.88
N GLU A 26 3.30 -11.84 6.42
CA GLU A 26 4.45 -11.31 5.69
C GLU A 26 5.45 -10.59 6.60
N ARG A 27 5.20 -10.57 7.92
CA ARG A 27 6.08 -9.98 8.94
C ARG A 27 6.48 -8.54 8.60
N ILE A 28 5.48 -7.73 8.22
CA ILE A 28 5.68 -6.33 7.84
C ILE A 28 6.13 -5.50 9.05
N GLU A 29 7.28 -4.82 8.93
CA GLU A 29 7.86 -4.01 10.00
C GLU A 29 7.71 -2.50 9.76
N THR A 30 7.59 -2.09 8.51
CA THR A 30 7.37 -0.68 8.14
C THR A 30 6.65 -0.62 6.80
N PHE A 31 6.19 0.57 6.42
CA PHE A 31 5.63 0.83 5.11
C PHE A 31 6.17 2.13 4.53
N GLU A 32 6.05 2.27 3.22
CA GLU A 32 6.36 3.49 2.49
C GLU A 32 5.31 3.74 1.41
N VAL A 33 5.18 5.01 1.00
CA VAL A 33 4.33 5.40 -0.13
C VAL A 33 5.26 5.88 -1.24
N ALA A 34 5.13 5.27 -2.42
CA ALA A 34 5.91 5.60 -3.59
C ALA A 34 5.00 6.18 -4.67
N TYR A 35 5.50 7.16 -5.41
CA TYR A 35 4.80 7.72 -6.56
C TYR A 35 5.19 6.94 -7.82
N CYS A 36 4.21 6.47 -8.56
CA CYS A 36 4.39 5.48 -9.61
C CYS A 36 3.77 5.95 -10.92
N ARG A 37 4.36 5.52 -12.04
CA ARG A 37 3.79 5.68 -13.39
C ARG A 37 3.91 4.37 -14.13
N ASN A 38 2.98 4.12 -15.04
CA ASN A 38 3.04 2.98 -15.93
C ASN A 38 3.95 3.30 -17.13
N GLU A 39 5.05 2.56 -17.27
CA GLU A 39 6.00 2.70 -18.38
C GLU A 39 5.87 1.56 -19.39
N SER A 40 4.72 0.90 -19.46
CA SER A 40 4.45 -0.09 -20.51
C SER A 40 4.37 0.55 -21.89
N GLU A 41 5.52 0.69 -22.54
CA GLU A 41 5.62 0.99 -23.96
C GLU A 41 5.23 -0.25 -24.77
N ARG A 42 3.92 -0.40 -25.03
CA ARG A 42 3.35 -1.21 -26.12
C ARG A 42 3.96 -2.61 -26.26
N GLY A 43 3.77 -3.41 -25.22
CA GLY A 43 3.98 -4.86 -25.17
C GLY A 43 3.18 -5.39 -23.97
N ASP A 44 2.79 -6.67 -23.97
CA ASP A 44 1.87 -7.27 -22.98
C ASP A 44 2.39 -7.29 -21.52
N GLU A 45 3.51 -6.62 -21.24
CA GLU A 45 4.16 -6.57 -19.94
C GLU A 45 3.85 -5.22 -19.25
N THR A 46 3.18 -5.30 -18.09
CA THR A 46 2.93 -4.13 -17.24
C THR A 46 4.21 -3.79 -16.47
N TYR A 47 4.84 -2.64 -16.75
CA TYR A 47 6.03 -2.18 -16.05
C TYR A 47 5.71 -0.91 -15.26
N ILE A 48 5.71 -1.04 -13.94
CA ILE A 48 5.47 0.08 -13.02
C ILE A 48 6.82 0.59 -12.53
N GLN A 49 7.03 1.90 -12.65
CA GLN A 49 8.26 2.56 -12.22
C GLN A 49 7.96 3.61 -11.14
N THR A 50 8.72 3.58 -10.04
CA THR A 50 8.76 4.67 -9.06
C THR A 50 9.39 5.92 -9.69
N CYS A 51 8.74 7.06 -9.56
CA CYS A 51 9.12 8.31 -10.22
C CYS A 51 8.91 9.54 -9.31
N LEU A 52 9.22 10.73 -9.84
CA LEU A 52 8.96 11.98 -9.14
C LEU A 52 7.44 12.25 -9.06
N PRO A 53 6.94 12.92 -7.99
CA PRO A 53 5.51 13.21 -7.86
C PRO A 53 4.89 13.93 -9.05
N SER A 54 5.65 14.81 -9.73
CA SER A 54 5.18 15.55 -10.90
C SER A 54 5.02 14.70 -12.18
N GLN A 55 5.52 13.46 -12.17
CA GLN A 55 5.48 12.52 -13.30
C GLN A 55 4.59 11.30 -13.00
N ALA A 56 4.03 11.24 -11.80
CA ALA A 56 3.30 10.09 -11.32
C ALA A 56 1.87 10.09 -11.85
N GLU A 57 1.34 8.88 -12.02
CA GLU A 57 -0.03 8.61 -12.43
C GLU A 57 -0.85 8.10 -11.23
N PHE A 58 -0.20 7.42 -10.29
CA PHE A 58 -0.79 6.89 -9.06
C PHE A 58 0.28 6.83 -7.96
N ALA A 59 -0.14 6.47 -6.75
CA ALA A 59 0.76 6.21 -5.62
C ALA A 59 0.52 4.80 -5.09
N THR A 60 1.60 4.07 -4.80
CA THR A 60 1.55 2.72 -4.27
C THR A 60 2.02 2.70 -2.82
N ILE A 61 1.26 2.03 -1.96
CA ILE A 61 1.71 1.67 -0.61
C ILE A 61 2.48 0.36 -0.68
N TYR A 62 3.72 0.38 -0.20
CA TYR A 62 4.55 -0.81 -0.04
C TYR A 62 4.74 -1.13 1.44
N GLY A 63 4.49 -2.38 1.82
CA GLY A 63 4.95 -2.94 3.10
C GLY A 63 6.36 -3.47 2.95
N ARG A 64 7.22 -3.25 3.94
CA ARG A 64 8.55 -3.89 4.03
C ARG A 64 8.53 -4.99 5.08
N ALA A 65 8.77 -6.22 4.64
CA ALA A 65 8.96 -7.38 5.49
C ALA A 65 10.30 -7.31 6.25
N ASP A 66 10.44 -8.12 7.30
CA ASP A 66 11.70 -8.28 8.05
C ASP A 66 12.84 -8.87 7.20
N THR A 67 12.51 -9.55 6.11
CA THR A 67 13.45 -9.99 5.07
C THR A 67 14.01 -8.83 4.23
N GLY A 68 13.42 -7.65 4.33
CA GLY A 68 13.70 -6.47 3.48
C GLY A 68 12.92 -6.44 2.16
N GLU A 69 12.11 -7.47 1.87
CA GLU A 69 11.25 -7.53 0.68
C GLU A 69 10.15 -6.46 0.73
N ALA A 70 9.94 -5.77 -0.40
CA ALA A 70 8.88 -4.80 -0.56
C ALA A 70 7.67 -5.46 -1.23
N ILE A 71 6.50 -5.37 -0.59
CA ILE A 71 5.25 -5.98 -1.04
C ILE A 71 4.27 -4.86 -1.37
N ALA A 72 3.77 -4.83 -2.59
CA ALA A 72 2.73 -3.88 -3.00
C ALA A 72 1.42 -4.20 -2.28
N ILE A 73 0.83 -3.21 -1.61
CA ILE A 73 -0.38 -3.36 -0.79
C ILE A 73 -1.58 -2.75 -1.49
N HIS A 74 -1.44 -1.52 -1.97
CA HIS A 74 -2.54 -0.79 -2.57
C HIS A 74 -2.04 0.34 -3.48
N ASP A 75 -2.63 0.46 -4.66
CA ASP A 75 -2.46 1.56 -5.61
C ASP A 75 -3.63 2.56 -5.47
N ALA A 76 -3.32 3.83 -5.27
CA ALA A 76 -4.29 4.91 -5.16
C ALA A 76 -4.09 5.96 -6.26
N GLU A 77 -5.20 6.45 -6.81
CA GLU A 77 -5.18 7.54 -7.79
C GLU A 77 -4.70 8.86 -7.15
N LEU A 78 -4.12 9.75 -7.96
CA LEU A 78 -3.69 11.09 -7.53
C LEU A 78 -4.88 12.08 -7.48
N SER A 79 -5.90 11.71 -6.72
CA SER A 79 -7.14 12.47 -6.50
C SER A 79 -7.38 12.71 -5.00
N PRO A 80 -8.28 13.63 -4.62
CA PRO A 80 -8.68 13.80 -3.22
C PRO A 80 -9.20 12.49 -2.58
N GLU A 81 -9.93 11.68 -3.34
CA GLU A 81 -10.45 10.39 -2.91
C GLU A 81 -9.30 9.39 -2.67
N GLY A 82 -8.37 9.27 -3.62
CA GLY A 82 -7.19 8.41 -3.45
C GLY A 82 -6.29 8.85 -2.30
N ALA A 83 -6.17 10.17 -2.06
CA ALA A 83 -5.46 10.68 -0.88
C ALA A 83 -6.13 10.28 0.43
N ALA A 84 -7.47 10.23 0.48
CA ALA A 84 -8.20 9.74 1.64
C ALA A 84 -8.01 8.22 1.84
N GLU A 85 -7.97 7.45 0.75
CA GLU A 85 -7.67 6.01 0.80
C GLU A 85 -6.26 5.75 1.34
N LEU A 86 -5.24 6.45 0.83
CA LEU A 86 -3.87 6.36 1.33
C LEU A 86 -3.80 6.66 2.83
N ALA A 87 -4.43 7.75 3.27
CA ALA A 87 -4.45 8.13 4.69
C ALA A 87 -5.10 7.06 5.57
N ALA A 88 -6.22 6.48 5.13
CA ALA A 88 -6.92 5.43 5.86
C ALA A 88 -6.09 4.14 5.98
N ILE A 89 -5.52 3.67 4.87
CA ILE A 89 -4.72 2.45 4.85
C ILE A 89 -3.41 2.61 5.62
N THR A 90 -2.70 3.73 5.45
CA THR A 90 -1.44 3.99 6.16
C THR A 90 -1.64 4.09 7.67
N ALA A 91 -2.72 4.73 8.12
CA ALA A 91 -3.08 4.76 9.54
C ALA A 91 -3.36 3.36 10.09
N ALA A 92 -4.09 2.53 9.35
CA ALA A 92 -4.38 1.15 9.77
C ALA A 92 -3.12 0.27 9.78
N LEU A 93 -2.23 0.38 8.79
CA LEU A 93 -0.93 -0.29 8.77
C LEU A 93 -0.08 0.10 9.98
N PHE A 94 0.00 1.39 10.29
CA PHE A 94 0.75 1.88 11.45
C PHE A 94 0.25 1.25 12.75
N VAL A 95 -1.07 1.19 12.96
CA VAL A 95 -1.65 0.55 14.16
C VAL A 95 -1.32 -0.94 14.18
N ALA A 96 -1.59 -1.67 13.09
CA ALA A 96 -1.39 -3.11 13.03
C ALA A 96 0.08 -3.52 13.23
N ILE A 97 1.03 -2.80 12.64
CA ILE A 97 2.47 -3.05 12.83
C ILE A 97 2.87 -2.86 14.29
N ASN A 98 2.40 -1.80 14.95
CA ASN A 98 2.74 -1.53 16.34
C ASN A 98 2.08 -2.52 17.31
N GLU A 99 0.82 -2.90 17.07
CA GLU A 99 0.15 -3.92 17.86
C GLU A 99 0.83 -5.29 17.72
N ASN A 100 1.30 -5.63 16.51
CA ASN A 100 2.03 -6.88 16.27
C ASN A 100 3.42 -6.93 16.91
N ARG A 101 4.03 -5.78 17.22
CA ARG A 101 5.32 -5.71 17.93
C ARG A 101 5.21 -5.88 19.44
N VAL A 102 4.01 -5.65 20.00
CA VAL A 102 3.74 -5.73 21.44
C VAL A 102 3.17 -7.10 21.84
N ALA A 103 2.73 -7.88 20.86
CA ALA A 103 2.22 -9.25 21.03
C ALA A 103 3.36 -10.30 21.03
#